data_AF-A0A0B3AW93-F1
#
_entry.id   AF-A0A0B3AW93-F1
#
_cell.length_a   1.000
_cell.length_b   1.000
_cell.length_c   1.000
_cell.angle_alpha   90.00
_cell.angle_beta   90.00
_cell.angle_gamma   90.00
#
_symmetry.space_group_name_H-M   'P 1'
#
loop_
_entity.id
_entity.type
_entity.pdbx_description
1 polymer ?
#
loop_
_entity_poly.entity_id
_entity_poly.type
_entity_poly.pdbx_seq_one_letter_code
_entity_poly.pdbx_strand_id
1 'polypeptide(L)'
;MPAEIPRPFKSFLGIHFRMVNSQKPALGFGEGISHEKQPLYNTLHKNTVRKGYDERQIDAALGEAQRAGQHSLPFSPAMLGILVALLIAAAGFSYFIFSINPASIRTATLLDINLEPVKASAAPGEELVVLKEVTNMGSAKGYDVELRTELVNPRTGTVLSSKTETRAIETIGSTQTRIAVPATAPPGEYLIRTIAEYGDNKRAVASLRAVVSATQESAESIPPTIPAETPPESQAGQEEPAPQGCNDFNPCTADSFQNGTCVFAPITPCCGNGKCEQGENCALDCPAQAESGTRDNPELKQSPTLDDIKLLATTNSPKAMQECARQEIPDYRDSCFANVARITKNGRNCEPIVNGRIKDVCFSEVAKASQDSSVCGSVGQEEKRDSCYITFALDYRDYSVCGSIAGSLKQSCFALKALAEAGAEAQASQEASG
;
A
#
# COMPACT_ATOMS: atom_id res chain seq x y z
N MET A 1 -43.82 31.69 -13.64
CA MET A 1 -42.70 31.52 -14.60
C MET A 1 -42.98 30.26 -15.39
N PRO A 2 -43.18 30.33 -16.71
CA PRO A 2 -43.60 29.16 -17.49
C PRO A 2 -42.41 28.26 -17.83
N ALA A 3 -42.64 26.95 -17.74
CA ALA A 3 -41.72 25.90 -18.13
C ALA A 3 -41.65 25.78 -19.66
N GLU A 4 -40.44 25.85 -20.22
CA GLU A 4 -40.18 25.59 -21.63
C GLU A 4 -40.11 24.09 -21.91
N ILE A 5 -40.87 23.67 -22.93
CA ILE A 5 -40.90 22.32 -23.49
C ILE A 5 -39.85 22.25 -24.63
N PRO A 6 -38.92 21.29 -24.64
CA PRO A 6 -38.00 21.14 -25.76
C PRO A 6 -38.67 20.43 -26.95
N ARG A 7 -38.43 20.96 -28.16
CA ARG A 7 -38.91 20.44 -29.45
C ARG A 7 -38.13 19.19 -29.90
N PRO A 8 -38.72 18.31 -30.73
CA PRO A 8 -38.06 17.10 -31.19
C PRO A 8 -37.03 17.35 -32.30
N PHE A 9 -35.90 16.67 -32.20
CA PHE A 9 -34.84 16.60 -33.20
C PHE A 9 -35.33 15.87 -34.46
N LYS A 10 -35.21 16.53 -35.62
CA LYS A 10 -35.49 15.96 -36.93
C LYS A 10 -34.38 15.00 -37.36
N SER A 11 -34.83 13.83 -37.80
CA SER A 11 -34.12 12.81 -38.55
C SER A 11 -33.43 13.35 -39.80
N PHE A 12 -32.13 13.08 -39.95
CA PHE A 12 -31.40 13.15 -41.22
C PHE A 12 -30.81 11.76 -41.51
N LEU A 13 -31.52 10.97 -42.33
CA LEU A 13 -30.97 9.82 -43.04
C LEU A 13 -31.12 10.14 -44.53
N GLY A 14 -30.00 10.25 -45.24
CA GLY A 14 -29.97 10.53 -46.67
C GLY A 14 -28.61 10.18 -47.26
N ILE A 15 -28.32 8.89 -47.36
CA ILE A 15 -27.15 8.38 -48.09
C ILE A 15 -27.63 7.87 -49.44
N HIS A 16 -27.38 8.66 -50.49
CA HIS A 16 -27.57 8.28 -51.88
C HIS A 16 -26.39 7.41 -52.34
N PHE A 17 -26.65 6.13 -52.62
CA PHE A 17 -25.72 5.28 -53.38
C PHE A 17 -25.90 5.56 -54.88
N ARG A 18 -24.87 6.16 -55.50
CA ARG A 18 -24.79 6.35 -56.96
C ARG A 18 -23.96 5.21 -57.54
N MET A 19 -24.61 4.25 -58.19
CA MET A 19 -23.93 3.24 -59.01
C MET A 19 -23.35 3.92 -60.25
N VAL A 20 -22.02 3.94 -60.37
CA VAL A 20 -21.33 4.25 -61.63
C VAL A 20 -20.84 2.94 -62.21
N ASN A 21 -21.48 2.56 -63.30
CA ASN A 21 -21.13 1.47 -64.19
C ASN A 21 -20.01 1.98 -65.13
N SER A 22 -18.85 1.33 -65.14
CA SER A 22 -17.80 1.60 -66.13
C SER A 22 -17.22 0.29 -66.66
N GLN A 23 -17.52 0.04 -67.94
CA GLN A 23 -16.92 -1.03 -68.73
C GLN A 23 -15.59 -0.58 -69.36
N LYS A 24 -14.73 -1.58 -69.61
CA LYS A 24 -13.54 -1.64 -70.50
C LYS A 24 -12.19 -1.16 -69.93
N PRO A 25 -11.05 -1.62 -70.49
CA PRO A 25 -10.75 -2.90 -71.15
C PRO A 25 -9.46 -3.56 -70.59
N ALA A 26 -9.20 -4.78 -71.04
CA ALA A 26 -8.00 -5.56 -70.78
C ALA A 26 -6.69 -4.79 -71.07
N LEU A 27 -5.81 -4.72 -70.08
CA LEU A 27 -4.41 -4.31 -70.19
C LEU A 27 -3.57 -5.34 -69.42
N GLY A 28 -2.51 -5.81 -70.08
CA GLY A 28 -1.66 -6.90 -69.61
C GLY A 28 -1.00 -6.61 -68.26
N PHE A 29 -1.08 -7.59 -67.36
CA PHE A 29 -0.34 -7.61 -66.11
C PHE A 29 1.12 -7.93 -66.38
N GLY A 30 1.95 -6.89 -66.51
CA GLY A 30 3.36 -6.97 -66.14
C GLY A 30 3.46 -6.82 -64.62
N GLU A 31 4.18 -7.73 -63.98
CA GLU A 31 4.39 -7.78 -62.52
C GLU A 31 5.07 -6.50 -62.01
N GLY A 32 4.25 -5.55 -61.54
CA GLY A 32 4.69 -4.42 -60.74
C GLY A 32 4.72 -4.80 -59.27
N ILE A 33 5.91 -5.02 -58.73
CA ILE A 33 6.14 -5.14 -57.28
C ILE A 33 5.67 -3.83 -56.63
N SER A 34 4.62 -3.91 -55.81
CA SER A 34 4.05 -2.76 -55.10
C SER A 34 5.12 -2.04 -54.27
N HIS A 35 5.32 -0.75 -54.55
CA HIS A 35 6.30 0.15 -53.92
C HIS A 35 6.17 0.29 -52.39
N GLU A 36 5.11 -0.25 -51.77
CA GLU A 36 4.80 -0.08 -50.36
C GLU A 36 5.64 -0.99 -49.41
N LYS A 37 6.28 -2.05 -49.92
CA LYS A 37 7.09 -2.97 -49.09
C LYS A 37 8.59 -2.67 -49.05
N GLN A 38 9.06 -1.69 -49.83
CA GLN A 38 10.47 -1.30 -49.87
C GLN A 38 11.06 -0.79 -48.55
N PRO A 39 10.34 -0.01 -47.69
CA PRO A 39 10.98 0.53 -46.48
C PRO A 39 11.32 -0.56 -45.46
N LEU A 40 10.47 -1.57 -45.29
CA LEU A 40 10.72 -2.67 -44.35
C LEU A 40 11.88 -3.57 -44.80
N TYR A 41 11.98 -3.85 -46.10
CA TYR A 41 13.08 -4.62 -46.68
C TYR A 41 14.43 -3.94 -46.39
N ASN A 42 14.51 -2.64 -46.66
CA ASN A 42 15.74 -1.86 -46.48
C ASN A 42 16.16 -1.79 -45.01
N THR A 43 15.20 -1.68 -44.06
CA THR A 43 15.51 -1.69 -42.62
C THR A 43 16.02 -3.05 -42.16
N LEU A 44 15.41 -4.15 -42.63
CA LEU A 44 15.85 -5.50 -42.25
C LEU A 44 17.25 -5.79 -42.79
N HIS A 45 17.47 -5.53 -44.09
CA HIS A 45 18.74 -5.77 -44.77
C HIS A 45 19.90 -4.98 -44.11
N LYS A 46 19.68 -3.69 -43.83
CA LYS A 46 20.71 -2.84 -43.20
C LYS A 46 21.09 -3.31 -41.79
N ASN A 47 20.12 -3.82 -41.02
CA ASN A 47 20.37 -4.33 -39.68
C ASN A 47 21.09 -5.69 -39.68
N THR A 48 20.82 -6.56 -40.65
CA THR A 48 21.48 -7.86 -40.77
C THR A 48 22.91 -7.72 -41.29
N VAL A 49 23.18 -6.86 -42.28
CA VAL A 49 24.56 -6.58 -42.72
C VAL A 49 25.41 -6.01 -41.57
N ARG A 50 24.85 -5.11 -40.76
CA ARG A 50 25.55 -4.53 -39.60
C ARG A 50 25.92 -5.57 -38.54
N LYS A 51 25.25 -6.73 -38.52
CA LYS A 51 25.55 -7.85 -37.63
C LYS A 51 26.56 -8.85 -38.23
N GLY A 52 27.13 -8.56 -39.40
CA GLY A 52 28.19 -9.36 -40.02
C GLY A 52 27.69 -10.51 -40.90
N TYR A 53 26.40 -10.53 -41.25
CA TYR A 53 25.86 -11.50 -42.20
C TYR A 53 26.23 -11.11 -43.64
N ASP A 54 26.57 -12.11 -44.45
CA ASP A 54 26.89 -11.92 -45.87
C ASP A 54 25.63 -11.52 -46.66
N GLU A 55 25.76 -10.51 -47.53
CA GLU A 55 24.63 -9.96 -48.29
C GLU A 55 23.93 -11.02 -49.13
N ARG A 56 24.68 -11.98 -49.69
CA ARG A 56 24.10 -13.06 -50.52
C ARG A 56 23.21 -14.00 -49.71
N GLN A 57 23.52 -14.23 -48.44
CA GLN A 57 22.71 -15.07 -47.55
C GLN A 57 21.42 -14.36 -47.14
N ILE A 58 21.47 -13.04 -46.94
CA ILE A 58 20.31 -12.21 -46.61
C ILE A 58 19.32 -12.19 -47.79
N ASP A 59 19.81 -11.92 -49.00
CA ASP A 59 18.97 -11.86 -50.20
C ASP A 59 18.34 -13.23 -50.52
N ALA A 60 19.10 -14.32 -50.35
CA ALA A 60 18.58 -15.67 -50.54
C ALA A 60 17.44 -16.00 -49.55
N ALA A 61 17.63 -15.68 -48.26
CA ALA A 61 16.62 -15.94 -47.22
C ALA A 61 15.36 -15.07 -47.41
N LEU A 62 15.52 -13.81 -47.79
CA LEU A 62 14.39 -12.91 -48.07
C LEU A 62 13.62 -13.32 -49.33
N GLY A 63 14.33 -13.83 -50.35
CA GLY A 63 13.73 -14.38 -51.55
C GLY A 63 12.88 -15.63 -51.29
N GLU A 64 13.32 -16.53 -50.41
CA GLU A 64 12.53 -17.70 -50.00
C GLU A 64 11.29 -17.31 -49.18
N ALA A 65 11.42 -16.36 -48.25
CA ALA A 65 10.30 -15.88 -47.45
C ALA A 65 9.19 -15.24 -48.31
N GLN A 66 9.55 -14.53 -49.38
CA GLN A 66 8.55 -13.96 -50.31
C GLN A 66 7.80 -15.03 -51.11
N ARG A 67 8.44 -16.16 -51.43
CA ARG A 67 7.79 -17.29 -52.12
C ARG A 67 6.86 -18.08 -51.20
N ALA A 68 7.19 -18.20 -49.92
CA ALA A 68 6.36 -18.90 -48.94
C ALA A 68 5.03 -18.17 -48.61
N GLY A 69 4.93 -16.87 -48.90
CA GLY A 69 3.75 -16.05 -48.59
C GLY A 69 2.57 -16.16 -49.57
N GLN A 70 2.71 -16.89 -50.68
CA GLN A 70 1.68 -17.02 -51.71
C GLN A 70 0.86 -18.32 -51.63
N HIS A 71 0.63 -18.84 -50.43
CA HIS A 71 -0.42 -19.83 -50.24
C HIS A 71 -1.78 -19.15 -50.37
N SER A 72 -2.31 -19.12 -51.59
CA SER A 72 -3.72 -18.80 -51.85
C SER A 72 -4.55 -19.91 -51.23
N LEU A 73 -5.06 -19.68 -50.01
CA LEU A 73 -6.07 -20.54 -49.43
C LEU A 73 -7.35 -20.36 -50.27
N PRO A 74 -7.86 -21.40 -50.95
CA PRO A 74 -9.10 -21.28 -51.71
C PRO A 74 -10.26 -21.20 -50.73
N PHE A 75 -10.64 -19.99 -50.34
CA PHE A 75 -11.83 -19.77 -49.53
C PHE A 75 -13.07 -20.09 -50.37
N SER A 76 -13.70 -21.23 -50.10
CA SER A 76 -15.02 -21.51 -50.67
C SER A 76 -16.04 -20.50 -50.10
N PRO A 77 -17.07 -20.09 -50.87
CA PRO A 77 -18.10 -19.18 -50.39
C PRO A 77 -18.80 -19.68 -49.11
N ALA A 78 -18.87 -21.01 -48.92
CA ALA A 78 -19.42 -21.63 -47.71
C ALA A 78 -18.55 -21.36 -46.46
N MET A 79 -17.22 -21.38 -46.61
CA MET A 79 -16.30 -21.11 -45.50
C MET A 79 -16.42 -19.66 -45.02
N LEU A 80 -16.59 -18.71 -45.95
CA LEU A 80 -16.80 -17.30 -45.62
C LEU A 80 -18.11 -17.10 -44.82
N GLY A 81 -19.18 -17.79 -45.22
CA GLY A 81 -20.47 -17.74 -44.50
C GLY A 81 -20.38 -18.21 -43.05
N ILE A 82 -19.65 -19.31 -42.80
CA ILE A 82 -19.43 -19.85 -41.43
C ILE A 82 -18.64 -18.85 -40.58
N LEU A 83 -17.61 -18.23 -41.16
CA LEU A 83 -16.75 -17.27 -40.46
C LEU A 83 -17.53 -16.01 -40.05
N VAL A 84 -18.40 -15.51 -40.93
CA VAL A 84 -19.30 -14.38 -40.62
C VAL A 84 -20.30 -14.74 -39.53
N ALA A 85 -20.89 -15.94 -39.57
CA ALA A 85 -21.83 -16.39 -38.54
C ALA A 85 -21.16 -16.52 -37.16
N LEU A 86 -19.93 -17.03 -37.10
CA LEU A 86 -19.15 -17.11 -35.86
C LEU A 86 -18.81 -15.73 -35.30
N LEU A 87 -18.48 -14.76 -36.15
CA LEU A 87 -18.23 -13.39 -35.72
C LEU A 87 -19.48 -12.72 -35.15
N ILE A 88 -20.66 -12.94 -35.76
CA ILE A 88 -21.93 -12.40 -35.25
C ILE A 88 -22.29 -13.06 -33.91
N ALA A 89 -22.11 -14.37 -33.77
CA ALA A 89 -22.35 -15.09 -32.53
C ALA A 89 -21.41 -14.63 -31.41
N ALA A 90 -20.13 -14.43 -31.70
CA ALA A 90 -19.16 -13.90 -30.76
C ALA A 90 -19.51 -12.47 -30.32
N ALA A 91 -19.87 -11.58 -31.26
CA ALA A 91 -20.29 -10.22 -30.94
C ALA A 91 -21.57 -10.20 -30.07
N GLY A 92 -22.55 -11.05 -30.39
CA GLY A 92 -23.77 -11.19 -29.58
C GLY A 92 -23.49 -11.71 -28.18
N PHE A 93 -22.60 -12.71 -28.03
CA PHE A 93 -22.20 -13.24 -26.74
C PHE A 93 -21.41 -12.22 -25.90
N SER A 94 -20.50 -11.47 -26.52
CA SER A 94 -19.78 -10.37 -25.86
C SER A 94 -20.73 -9.26 -25.39
N TYR A 95 -21.70 -8.88 -26.22
CA TYR A 95 -22.73 -7.91 -25.83
C TYR A 95 -23.59 -8.41 -24.67
N PHE A 96 -24.01 -9.69 -24.73
CA PHE A 96 -24.77 -10.33 -23.66
C PHE A 96 -23.99 -10.31 -22.35
N ILE A 97 -22.75 -10.81 -22.31
CA ILE A 97 -21.86 -10.79 -21.13
C ILE A 97 -21.74 -9.36 -20.55
N PHE A 98 -21.58 -8.35 -21.41
CA PHE A 98 -21.48 -6.95 -20.98
C PHE A 98 -22.78 -6.41 -20.36
N SER A 99 -23.93 -6.88 -20.83
CA SER A 99 -25.24 -6.42 -20.35
C SER A 99 -25.74 -7.10 -19.06
N ILE A 100 -25.37 -8.36 -18.79
CA ILE A 100 -25.77 -9.06 -17.54
C ILE A 100 -24.79 -8.84 -16.39
N ASN A 101 -23.55 -8.47 -16.68
CA ASN A 101 -22.56 -8.11 -15.68
C ASN A 101 -22.17 -6.65 -15.87
N PRO A 102 -22.87 -5.68 -15.25
CA PRO A 102 -22.28 -4.38 -14.91
C PRO A 102 -21.23 -4.59 -13.80
N ALA A 103 -20.34 -5.56 -13.99
CA ALA A 103 -19.28 -5.89 -13.05
C ALA A 103 -18.29 -4.75 -13.12
N SER A 104 -18.40 -3.86 -12.14
CA SER A 104 -17.33 -2.99 -11.68
C SER A 104 -16.49 -2.44 -12.82
N ILE A 105 -17.03 -1.49 -13.57
CA ILE A 105 -16.15 -0.45 -14.11
C ILE A 105 -15.55 0.16 -12.85
N ARG A 106 -14.39 -0.36 -12.42
CA ARG A 106 -13.57 0.28 -11.41
C ARG A 106 -13.38 1.64 -12.00
N THR A 107 -14.12 2.62 -11.49
CA THR A 107 -13.98 4.01 -11.90
C THR A 107 -12.51 4.25 -11.75
N ALA A 108 -11.78 4.35 -12.88
CA ALA A 108 -10.35 4.48 -12.85
C ALA A 108 -10.06 5.59 -11.85
N THR A 109 -9.34 5.29 -10.77
CA THR A 109 -8.97 6.28 -9.78
C THR A 109 -8.14 7.32 -10.52
N LEU A 110 -8.74 8.48 -10.79
CA LEU A 110 -8.12 9.52 -11.60
C LEU A 110 -7.13 10.32 -10.77
N LEU A 111 -7.26 10.28 -9.45
CA LEU A 111 -6.28 10.83 -8.53
C LEU A 111 -5.58 9.71 -7.78
N ASP A 112 -4.26 9.81 -7.71
CA ASP A 112 -3.40 9.07 -6.80
C ASP A 112 -2.92 10.01 -5.69
N ILE A 113 -2.80 9.48 -4.46
CA ILE A 113 -2.31 10.25 -3.31
C ILE A 113 -1.12 9.51 -2.73
N ASN A 114 -0.01 10.23 -2.57
CA ASN A 114 1.15 9.77 -1.84
C ASN A 114 1.34 10.59 -0.56
N LEU A 115 1.74 9.95 0.53
CA LEU A 115 1.99 10.59 1.82
C LEU A 115 3.43 10.36 2.25
N GLU A 116 4.15 11.45 2.55
CA GLU A 116 5.51 11.41 3.05
C GLU A 116 5.59 12.05 4.45
N PRO A 117 6.21 11.39 5.44
CA PRO A 117 6.36 11.95 6.77
C PRO A 117 7.39 13.10 6.77
N VAL A 118 6.97 14.28 7.21
CA VAL A 118 7.92 15.35 7.59
C VAL A 118 8.24 15.27 9.09
N LYS A 119 7.22 15.01 9.92
CA LYS A 119 7.34 14.69 11.34
C LYS A 119 6.36 13.57 11.68
N ALA A 120 6.86 12.34 11.77
CA ALA A 120 6.08 11.13 12.02
C ALA A 120 5.91 10.78 13.51
N SER A 121 6.60 11.49 14.41
CA SER A 121 6.50 11.29 15.86
C SER A 121 6.19 12.61 16.56
N ALA A 122 5.29 12.60 17.54
CA ALA A 122 4.88 13.77 18.31
C ALA A 122 4.44 13.35 19.72
N ALA A 123 4.60 14.22 20.71
CA ALA A 123 4.00 14.03 22.04
C ALA A 123 2.51 14.45 22.01
N PRO A 124 1.68 14.02 22.98
CA PRO A 124 0.32 14.54 23.15
C PRO A 124 0.33 16.07 23.26
N GLY A 125 -0.55 16.74 22.51
CA GLY A 125 -0.60 18.20 22.43
C GLY A 125 0.30 18.82 21.36
N GLU A 126 1.23 18.06 20.76
CA GLU A 126 2.03 18.51 19.62
C GLU A 126 1.34 18.25 18.27
N GLU A 127 2.00 18.64 17.18
CA GLU A 127 1.55 18.37 15.82
C GLU A 127 2.44 17.34 15.12
N LEU A 128 1.80 16.46 14.35
CA LEU A 128 2.42 15.66 13.30
C LEU A 128 2.39 16.45 11.99
N VAL A 129 3.37 16.21 11.13
CA VAL A 129 3.49 16.94 9.86
C VAL A 129 3.69 15.97 8.70
N VAL A 130 2.82 16.05 7.70
CA VAL A 130 2.83 15.17 6.52
C VAL A 130 2.86 16.00 5.25
N LEU A 131 3.66 15.57 4.27
CA LEU A 131 3.63 16.07 2.91
C LEU A 131 2.68 15.18 2.10
N LYS A 132 1.69 15.80 1.46
CA LYS A 132 0.70 15.14 0.61
C LYS A 132 1.02 15.47 -0.83
N GLU A 133 1.28 14.48 -1.67
CA GLU A 133 1.39 14.64 -3.11
C GLU A 133 0.15 14.02 -3.77
N VAL A 134 -0.54 14.79 -4.61
CA VAL A 134 -1.74 14.36 -5.31
C VAL A 134 -1.48 14.46 -6.80
N THR A 135 -1.59 13.34 -7.51
CA THR A 135 -1.29 13.23 -8.94
C THR A 135 -2.55 12.89 -9.72
N ASN A 136 -2.87 13.72 -10.72
CA ASN A 136 -3.95 13.50 -11.66
C ASN A 136 -3.48 12.58 -12.79
N MET A 137 -3.98 11.35 -12.75
CA MET A 137 -3.80 10.33 -13.78
C MET A 137 -4.80 10.45 -14.93
N GLY A 138 -5.74 11.42 -14.86
CA GLY A 138 -6.74 11.69 -15.87
C GLY A 138 -6.26 12.57 -17.02
N SER A 139 -6.98 12.53 -18.14
CA SER A 139 -6.46 12.96 -19.45
C SER A 139 -6.60 14.46 -19.82
N ALA A 140 -6.95 15.38 -18.90
CA ALA A 140 -6.75 16.86 -19.06
C ALA A 140 -7.56 17.75 -18.09
N LYS A 141 -8.63 17.26 -17.46
CA LYS A 141 -9.45 18.12 -16.59
C LYS A 141 -8.82 18.23 -15.20
N GLY A 142 -8.63 19.46 -14.74
CA GLY A 142 -8.35 19.72 -13.33
C GLY A 142 -9.54 19.36 -12.45
N TYR A 143 -9.26 18.95 -11.21
CA TYR A 143 -10.26 18.59 -10.22
C TYR A 143 -10.19 19.54 -9.04
N ASP A 144 -11.35 19.99 -8.56
CA ASP A 144 -11.45 20.50 -7.19
C ASP A 144 -11.52 19.29 -6.27
N VAL A 145 -10.55 19.21 -5.36
CA VAL A 145 -10.30 18.09 -4.47
C VAL A 145 -10.47 18.54 -3.03
N GLU A 146 -11.35 17.88 -2.30
CA GLU A 146 -11.46 18.02 -0.85
C GLU A 146 -10.57 16.96 -0.18
N LEU A 147 -9.49 17.40 0.48
CA LEU A 147 -8.54 16.57 1.19
C LEU A 147 -8.87 16.57 2.68
N ARG A 148 -9.37 15.44 3.19
CA ARG A 148 -9.59 15.22 4.63
C ARG A 148 -8.49 14.34 5.20
N THR A 149 -7.65 14.92 6.04
CA THR A 149 -6.58 14.22 6.76
C THR A 149 -7.05 13.91 8.19
N GLU A 150 -6.92 12.66 8.61
CA GLU A 150 -7.40 12.13 9.88
C GLU A 150 -6.24 11.45 10.64
N LEU A 151 -6.15 11.66 11.95
CA LEU A 151 -5.31 10.88 12.84
C LEU A 151 -6.19 9.80 13.47
N VAL A 152 -5.92 8.55 13.15
CA VAL A 152 -6.77 7.41 13.48
C VAL A 152 -6.03 6.44 14.37
N ASN A 153 -6.68 5.98 15.44
CA ASN A 153 -6.19 4.84 16.21
C ASN A 153 -6.46 3.55 15.40
N PRO A 154 -5.43 2.81 14.97
CA PRO A 154 -5.61 1.65 14.10
C PRO A 154 -6.34 0.49 14.79
N ARG A 155 -6.32 0.41 16.13
CA ARG A 155 -6.95 -0.68 16.87
C ARG A 155 -8.46 -0.50 17.04
N THR A 156 -8.88 0.73 17.26
CA THR A 156 -10.28 1.07 17.56
C THR A 156 -11.00 1.71 16.38
N GLY A 157 -10.28 2.12 15.33
CA GLY A 157 -10.83 2.87 14.21
C GLY A 157 -11.22 4.33 14.55
N THR A 158 -11.03 4.76 15.81
CA THR A 158 -11.46 6.07 16.28
C THR A 158 -10.59 7.18 15.70
N VAL A 159 -11.24 8.20 15.14
CA VAL A 159 -10.57 9.43 14.66
C VAL A 159 -10.33 10.34 15.85
N LEU A 160 -9.06 10.58 16.18
CA LEU A 160 -8.64 11.47 17.26
C LEU A 160 -8.64 12.95 16.85
N SER A 161 -8.30 13.21 15.60
CA SER A 161 -8.17 14.56 15.05
C SER A 161 -8.40 14.51 13.55
N SER A 162 -8.96 15.56 12.97
CA SER A 162 -9.20 15.66 11.54
C SER A 162 -9.03 17.09 11.05
N LYS A 163 -8.55 17.24 9.81
CA LYS A 163 -8.38 18.51 9.12
C LYS A 163 -8.77 18.37 7.66
N THR A 164 -9.59 19.30 7.18
CA THR A 164 -10.07 19.35 5.79
C THR A 164 -9.51 20.56 5.07
N GLU A 165 -9.07 20.36 3.82
CA GLU A 165 -8.52 21.40 2.94
C GLU A 165 -9.00 21.19 1.51
N THR A 166 -9.37 22.24 0.77
CA THR A 166 -9.77 22.14 -0.64
C THR A 166 -8.66 22.64 -1.57
N ARG A 167 -8.38 21.93 -2.66
CA ARG A 167 -7.36 22.28 -3.65
C ARG A 167 -7.81 21.96 -5.07
N ALA A 168 -7.51 22.86 -6.01
CA ALA A 168 -7.60 22.56 -7.43
C ALA A 168 -6.32 21.85 -7.89
N ILE A 169 -6.45 20.67 -8.50
CA ILE A 169 -5.33 19.83 -8.97
C ILE A 169 -5.47 19.62 -10.47
N GLU A 170 -4.57 20.20 -11.26
CA GLU A 170 -4.53 20.02 -12.71
C GLU A 170 -3.69 18.80 -13.12
N THR A 171 -2.45 18.72 -12.65
CA THR A 171 -1.51 17.65 -12.97
C THR A 171 -0.96 17.01 -11.70
N ILE A 172 -0.17 17.76 -10.94
CA ILE A 172 0.42 17.33 -9.67
C ILE A 172 0.29 18.50 -8.70
N GLY A 173 -0.15 18.23 -7.48
CA GLY A 173 -0.15 19.21 -6.39
C GLY A 173 0.50 18.61 -5.15
N SER A 174 1.30 19.42 -4.47
CA SER A 174 1.92 19.04 -3.20
C SER A 174 1.54 20.02 -2.11
N THR A 175 1.22 19.53 -0.91
CA THR A 175 0.88 20.39 0.22
C THR A 175 1.25 19.74 1.55
N GLN A 176 1.80 20.54 2.46
CA GLN A 176 2.18 20.11 3.79
C GLN A 176 1.03 20.37 4.76
N THR A 177 0.59 19.34 5.48
CA THR A 177 -0.47 19.45 6.48
C THR A 177 0.06 19.11 7.86
N ARG A 178 -0.32 19.97 8.81
CA ARG A 178 -0.12 19.79 10.25
C ARG A 178 -1.40 19.22 10.84
N ILE A 179 -1.30 18.15 11.60
CA ILE A 179 -2.40 17.52 12.32
C ILE A 179 -2.08 17.47 13.81
N ALA A 180 -2.92 18.10 14.62
CA ALA A 180 -2.75 18.14 16.07
C ALA A 180 -3.02 16.76 16.68
N VAL A 181 -2.12 16.32 17.57
CA VAL A 181 -2.31 15.17 18.44
C VAL A 181 -3.02 15.67 19.71
N PRO A 182 -4.23 15.18 20.04
CA PRO A 182 -4.91 15.59 21.27
C PRO A 182 -4.03 15.36 22.50
N ALA A 183 -4.08 16.27 23.49
CA ALA A 183 -3.33 16.13 24.75
C ALA A 183 -3.71 14.86 25.54
N THR A 184 -4.91 14.32 25.30
CA THR A 184 -5.42 13.10 25.91
C THR A 184 -5.08 11.84 25.12
N ALA A 185 -4.37 11.95 23.99
CA ALA A 185 -4.04 10.79 23.17
C ALA A 185 -3.04 9.88 23.92
N PRO A 186 -3.36 8.60 24.14
CA PRO A 186 -2.41 7.69 24.78
C PRO A 186 -1.19 7.47 23.87
N PRO A 187 0.00 7.22 24.45
CA PRO A 187 1.17 6.87 23.66
C PRO A 187 0.94 5.59 22.85
N GLY A 188 1.46 5.52 21.62
CA GLY A 188 1.30 4.35 20.77
C GLY A 188 1.45 4.62 19.27
N GLU A 189 1.17 3.60 18.46
CA GLU A 189 1.13 3.70 17.00
C GLU A 189 -0.24 4.21 16.51
N TYR A 190 -0.20 5.12 15.54
CA TYR A 190 -1.36 5.74 14.90
C TYR A 190 -1.23 5.71 13.37
N LEU A 191 -2.35 5.95 12.69
CA LEU A 191 -2.38 6.12 11.23
C LEU A 191 -2.82 7.54 10.89
N ILE A 192 -2.03 8.21 10.06
CA ILE A 192 -2.46 9.41 9.34
C ILE A 192 -3.12 8.93 8.05
N ARG A 193 -4.43 9.14 7.93
CA ARG A 193 -5.23 8.78 6.76
C ARG A 193 -5.65 10.04 6.02
N THR A 194 -5.31 10.18 4.75
CA THR A 194 -5.81 11.27 3.89
C THR A 194 -6.79 10.70 2.87
N ILE A 195 -7.98 11.29 2.83
CA ILE A 195 -9.07 10.97 1.89
C ILE A 195 -9.21 12.16 0.95
N ALA A 196 -9.04 11.96 -0.35
CA ALA A 196 -9.39 12.93 -1.38
C ALA A 196 -10.78 12.59 -1.93
N GLU A 197 -11.70 13.53 -1.84
CA GLU A 197 -13.02 13.46 -2.48
C GLU A 197 -13.06 14.44 -3.65
N TYR A 198 -13.48 13.98 -4.83
CA TYR A 198 -13.42 14.75 -6.07
C TYR A 198 -14.47 14.31 -7.10
N GLY A 199 -14.91 15.24 -7.96
CA GLY A 199 -15.86 14.97 -9.03
C GLY A 199 -17.18 14.35 -8.54
N ASP A 200 -17.74 13.40 -9.31
CA ASP A 200 -18.98 12.68 -8.99
C ASP A 200 -18.80 11.66 -7.84
N ASN A 201 -18.42 12.13 -6.65
CA ASN A 201 -18.19 11.31 -5.44
C ASN A 201 -17.07 10.26 -5.57
N LYS A 202 -16.05 10.53 -6.38
CA LYS A 202 -14.87 9.66 -6.45
C LYS A 202 -13.99 9.89 -5.22
N ARG A 203 -13.33 8.83 -4.77
CA ARG A 203 -12.51 8.85 -3.57
C ARG A 203 -11.14 8.21 -3.84
N ALA A 204 -10.08 8.85 -3.37
CA ALA A 204 -8.76 8.27 -3.27
C ALA A 204 -8.31 8.34 -1.81
N VAL A 205 -7.58 7.32 -1.34
CA VAL A 205 -7.18 7.23 0.07
C VAL A 205 -5.71 6.84 0.13
N ALA A 206 -4.96 7.51 0.99
CA ALA A 206 -3.60 7.13 1.36
C ALA A 206 -3.44 7.14 2.87
N SER A 207 -2.57 6.26 3.38
CA SER A 207 -2.33 6.08 4.81
C SER A 207 -0.84 6.03 5.10
N LEU A 208 -0.43 6.65 6.20
CA LEU A 208 0.96 6.69 6.68
C LEU A 208 0.99 6.40 8.19
N ARG A 209 2.03 5.70 8.66
CA ARG A 209 2.20 5.42 10.11
C ARG A 209 2.75 6.64 10.85
N ALA A 210 2.25 6.85 12.06
CA ALA A 210 2.77 7.85 13.00
C ALA A 210 2.89 7.25 14.40
N VAL A 211 3.74 7.84 15.23
CA VAL A 211 3.97 7.43 16.62
C VAL A 211 3.62 8.61 17.53
N VAL A 212 2.81 8.35 18.55
CA VAL A 212 2.64 9.29 19.66
C VAL A 212 3.53 8.81 20.79
N SER A 213 4.58 9.55 21.10
CA SER A 213 5.49 9.22 22.19
C SER A 213 4.85 9.58 23.54
N ALA A 214 5.23 8.88 24.61
CA ALA A 214 4.89 9.35 25.95
C ALA A 214 5.40 10.77 26.12
N THR A 215 4.60 11.65 26.73
CA THR A 215 5.07 12.96 27.17
C THR A 215 6.30 12.70 28.00
N GLN A 216 7.47 13.02 27.47
CA GLN A 216 8.65 13.12 28.31
C GLN A 216 8.31 14.27 29.22
N GLU A 217 7.93 13.93 30.45
CA GLU A 217 7.85 14.84 31.57
C GLU A 217 9.22 15.49 31.59
N SER A 218 9.31 16.65 30.93
CA SER A 218 10.54 17.39 30.74
C SER A 218 11.00 17.63 32.16
N ALA A 219 11.99 16.86 32.60
CA ALA A 219 12.54 16.95 33.94
C ALA A 219 12.82 18.42 34.15
N GLU A 220 11.93 19.06 34.89
CA GLU A 220 11.96 20.49 35.09
C GLU A 220 13.29 20.72 35.79
N SER A 221 14.22 21.30 35.03
CA SER A 221 15.59 21.48 35.47
C SER A 221 15.50 22.31 36.72
N ILE A 222 15.68 21.66 37.88
CA ILE A 222 15.74 22.31 39.18
C ILE A 222 16.75 23.45 38.99
N PRO A 223 16.34 24.73 39.09
CA PRO A 223 17.27 25.83 38.89
C PRO A 223 18.42 25.66 39.89
N PRO A 224 19.68 25.90 39.48
CA PRO A 224 20.82 25.70 40.36
C PRO A 224 20.64 26.55 41.61
N THR A 225 20.48 25.87 42.75
CA THR A 225 20.47 26.47 44.08
C THR A 225 21.72 27.32 44.24
N ILE A 226 21.54 28.65 44.21
CA ILE A 226 22.58 29.61 44.54
C ILE A 226 22.95 29.39 46.01
N PRO A 227 24.24 29.20 46.35
CA PRO A 227 24.66 29.05 47.74
C PRO A 227 24.44 30.39 48.47
N ALA A 228 23.48 30.41 49.39
CA ALA A 228 23.19 31.55 50.25
C ALA A 228 24.32 31.74 51.26
N GLU A 229 24.86 32.96 51.30
CA GLU A 229 25.82 33.42 52.29
C GLU A 229 25.25 33.38 53.70
N THR A 230 26.09 32.92 54.63
CA THR A 230 25.91 32.94 56.08
C THR A 230 25.70 34.36 56.63
N PRO A 231 24.67 34.59 57.45
CA PRO A 231 24.64 35.67 58.43
C PRO A 231 24.95 35.16 59.86
N PRO A 232 25.32 36.06 60.78
CA PRO A 232 25.97 35.72 62.03
C PRO A 232 25.02 35.30 63.16
N GLU A 233 25.61 34.48 64.01
CA GLU A 233 25.23 34.08 65.37
C GLU A 233 24.70 35.25 66.23
N SER A 234 23.47 35.15 66.75
CA SER A 234 23.01 35.98 67.87
C SER A 234 21.67 35.52 68.47
N GLN A 235 21.79 34.94 69.66
CA GLN A 235 20.95 35.11 70.85
C GLN A 235 19.56 34.47 70.94
N ALA A 236 19.48 33.66 72.00
CA ALA A 236 18.33 33.11 72.68
C ALA A 236 17.17 34.09 72.93
N GLY A 237 15.96 33.54 72.87
CA GLY A 237 14.82 34.01 73.66
C GLY A 237 13.57 34.31 72.86
N GLN A 238 12.67 33.32 72.81
CA GLN A 238 11.22 33.38 73.04
C GLN A 238 10.52 32.32 72.18
N GLU A 239 9.95 31.32 72.85
CA GLU A 239 8.96 30.40 72.25
C GLU A 239 7.76 31.22 71.79
N GLU A 240 7.70 31.50 70.49
CA GLU A 240 6.47 31.91 69.84
C GLU A 240 5.48 30.74 69.86
N PRO A 241 4.19 30.99 70.16
CA PRO A 241 3.17 29.96 70.07
C PRO A 241 3.10 29.44 68.63
N ALA A 242 3.21 28.12 68.50
CA ALA A 242 3.21 27.42 67.21
C ALA A 242 2.10 27.96 66.29
N PRO A 243 2.43 28.38 65.05
CA PRO A 243 1.41 28.76 64.08
C PRO A 243 0.43 27.60 63.90
N GLN A 244 -0.85 27.93 63.83
CA GLN A 244 -1.93 26.97 63.70
C GLN A 244 -1.69 26.04 62.50
N GLY A 245 -1.35 24.78 62.82
CA GLY A 245 -1.55 23.62 61.96
C GLY A 245 -0.40 23.29 61.02
N CYS A 246 0.60 22.57 61.51
CA CYS A 246 1.46 21.73 60.67
C CYS A 246 0.65 20.48 60.27
N ASN A 247 -0.32 20.65 59.39
CA ASN A 247 -1.19 19.57 58.90
C ASN A 247 -1.22 19.63 57.36
N ASP A 248 -0.66 18.65 56.67
CA ASP A 248 -0.70 18.56 55.21
C ASP A 248 -1.99 17.91 54.68
N PHE A 249 -2.90 17.55 55.60
CA PHE A 249 -4.16 16.85 55.36
C PHE A 249 -4.00 15.49 54.69
N ASN A 250 -2.80 14.93 54.73
CA ASN A 250 -2.54 13.58 54.25
C ASN A 250 -2.68 12.60 55.43
N PRO A 251 -3.68 11.70 55.41
CA PRO A 251 -3.85 10.71 56.48
C PRO A 251 -2.69 9.72 56.58
N CYS A 252 -1.78 9.71 55.59
CA CYS A 252 -0.59 8.85 55.53
C CYS A 252 0.71 9.49 56.01
N THR A 253 0.65 10.67 56.61
CA THR A 253 1.79 11.32 57.23
C THR A 253 1.50 11.63 58.68
N ALA A 254 2.51 11.41 59.52
CA ALA A 254 2.53 11.88 60.89
C ALA A 254 3.23 13.23 60.88
N ASP A 255 2.44 14.28 61.08
CA ASP A 255 2.91 15.65 60.96
C ASP A 255 3.45 16.13 62.30
N SER A 256 4.70 16.59 62.32
CA SER A 256 5.36 17.08 63.53
C SER A 256 6.13 18.37 63.23
N PHE A 257 6.10 19.31 64.17
CA PHE A 257 6.87 20.54 64.06
C PHE A 257 8.16 20.39 64.89
N GLN A 258 9.30 20.26 64.21
CA GLN A 258 10.61 20.06 64.85
C GLN A 258 11.57 21.14 64.36
N ASN A 259 12.21 21.85 65.30
CA ASN A 259 13.22 22.88 65.02
C ASN A 259 12.75 23.96 64.02
N GLY A 260 11.50 24.43 64.15
CA GLY A 260 10.95 25.46 63.25
C GLY A 260 10.52 24.94 61.87
N THR A 261 10.57 23.62 61.62
CA THR A 261 10.25 23.01 60.33
C THR A 261 9.15 21.95 60.49
N CYS A 262 8.22 21.92 59.54
CA CYS A 262 7.24 20.83 59.43
C CYS A 262 7.90 19.56 58.87
N VAL A 263 7.76 18.46 59.60
CA VAL A 263 8.26 17.14 59.25
C VAL A 263 7.06 16.21 59.08
N PHE A 264 6.90 15.66 57.86
CA PHE A 264 5.82 14.76 57.47
C PHE A 264 6.39 13.34 57.38
N ALA A 265 6.31 12.57 58.46
CA ALA A 265 6.87 11.22 58.49
C ALA A 265 5.85 10.22 57.91
N PRO A 266 6.19 9.44 56.87
CA PRO A 266 5.24 8.50 56.27
C PRO A 266 4.82 7.43 57.29
N ILE A 267 3.51 7.18 57.38
CA ILE A 267 2.94 6.10 58.17
C ILE A 267 2.88 4.85 57.28
N THR A 268 3.41 3.73 57.78
CA THR A 268 3.44 2.43 57.08
C THR A 268 3.00 1.37 58.10
N PRO A 269 1.89 0.64 57.89
CA PRO A 269 0.94 0.71 56.76
C PRO A 269 0.04 1.97 56.73
N CYS A 270 -0.36 2.47 55.55
CA CYS A 270 -1.36 3.54 55.42
C CYS A 270 -2.31 3.48 54.21
N CYS A 271 -3.58 3.72 54.51
CA CYS A 271 -4.69 3.89 53.58
C CYS A 271 -4.81 5.28 52.92
N GLY A 272 -4.85 5.31 51.59
CA GLY A 272 -4.98 6.47 50.71
C GLY A 272 -3.75 6.77 49.85
N ASN A 273 -2.69 5.94 49.90
CA ASN A 273 -1.46 6.16 49.14
C ASN A 273 -1.41 5.35 47.82
N GLY A 274 -2.43 4.54 47.55
CA GLY A 274 -2.56 3.72 46.33
C GLY A 274 -1.67 2.47 46.30
N LYS A 275 -1.07 2.07 47.43
CA LYS A 275 -0.27 0.85 47.56
C LYS A 275 -0.86 -0.02 48.66
N CYS A 276 -1.12 -1.29 48.36
CA CYS A 276 -1.60 -2.24 49.35
C CYS A 276 -0.42 -2.83 50.15
N GLU A 277 -0.22 -2.35 51.38
CA GLU A 277 0.86 -2.77 52.27
C GLU A 277 0.42 -3.88 53.24
N GLN A 278 1.36 -4.71 53.71
CA GLN A 278 1.03 -5.84 54.58
C GLN A 278 0.53 -5.34 55.94
N GLY A 279 -0.77 -5.55 56.23
CA GLY A 279 -1.43 -5.09 57.45
C GLY A 279 -2.47 -3.99 57.25
N GLU A 280 -2.64 -3.49 56.03
CA GLU A 280 -3.74 -2.58 55.70
C GLU A 280 -5.08 -3.29 55.60
N ASN A 281 -6.12 -2.66 56.14
CA ASN A 281 -7.51 -3.16 56.09
C ASN A 281 -8.47 -2.07 55.58
N CYS A 282 -8.10 -1.40 54.50
CA CYS A 282 -8.93 -0.40 53.86
C CYS A 282 -9.21 -0.76 52.41
N ALA A 283 -10.48 -0.61 52.04
CA ALA A 283 -10.97 -0.88 50.70
C ALA A 283 -10.43 0.09 49.63
N LEU A 284 -9.84 1.22 50.05
CA LEU A 284 -9.35 2.27 49.15
C LEU A 284 -8.07 1.83 48.41
N ASP A 285 -7.10 1.27 49.13
CA ASP A 285 -5.81 0.83 48.57
C ASP A 285 -5.71 -0.69 48.41
N CYS A 286 -6.40 -1.42 49.28
CA CYS A 286 -6.53 -2.86 49.24
C CYS A 286 -8.00 -3.22 48.96
N PRO A 287 -8.50 -3.07 47.71
CA PRO A 287 -9.80 -3.59 47.36
C PRO A 287 -9.79 -5.08 47.71
N ALA A 288 -10.64 -5.44 48.68
CA ALA A 288 -10.63 -6.72 49.36
C ALA A 288 -10.37 -7.85 48.36
N GLN A 289 -9.38 -8.71 48.68
CA GLN A 289 -9.09 -9.89 47.90
C GLN A 289 -10.38 -10.67 47.67
N ALA A 290 -10.96 -10.47 46.50
CA ALA A 290 -12.00 -11.31 45.97
C ALA A 290 -11.35 -12.68 45.79
N GLU A 291 -11.67 -13.57 46.70
CA GLU A 291 -11.47 -15.00 46.53
C GLU A 291 -11.90 -15.39 45.10
N SER A 292 -10.94 -15.79 44.28
CA SER A 292 -11.03 -16.97 43.38
C SER A 292 -12.38 -17.22 42.68
N GLY A 293 -12.99 -16.17 42.15
CA GLY A 293 -14.22 -16.25 41.37
C GLY A 293 -14.15 -15.18 40.31
N THR A 294 -13.59 -15.54 39.15
CA THR A 294 -13.49 -14.73 37.94
C THR A 294 -14.86 -14.20 37.54
N ARG A 295 -15.25 -13.06 38.12
CA ARG A 295 -16.08 -12.10 37.44
C ARG A 295 -15.13 -11.34 36.53
N ASP A 296 -15.04 -11.84 35.32
CA ASP A 296 -14.57 -11.11 34.16
C ASP A 296 -15.27 -9.75 34.17
N ASN A 297 -14.64 -8.75 34.77
CA ASN A 297 -14.74 -7.42 34.22
C ASN A 297 -14.31 -7.63 32.76
N PRO A 298 -15.16 -7.38 31.75
CA PRO A 298 -14.74 -7.49 30.37
C PRO A 298 -13.74 -6.37 30.14
N GLU A 299 -12.51 -6.61 30.61
CA GLU A 299 -11.30 -5.93 30.22
C GLU A 299 -11.42 -5.85 28.73
N LEU A 300 -11.60 -4.62 28.23
CA LEU A 300 -11.77 -4.32 26.83
C LEU A 300 -10.67 -5.11 26.14
N LYS A 301 -11.02 -6.25 25.53
CA LYS A 301 -10.02 -7.16 24.95
C LYS A 301 -9.40 -6.36 23.84
N GLN A 302 -8.25 -5.75 24.14
CA GLN A 302 -7.60 -4.85 23.23
C GLN A 302 -7.39 -5.64 21.95
N SER A 303 -7.89 -5.12 20.83
CA SER A 303 -7.71 -5.76 19.53
C SER A 303 -6.22 -6.13 19.39
N PRO A 304 -5.91 -7.39 19.04
CA PRO A 304 -4.53 -7.84 18.97
C PRO A 304 -3.74 -6.95 18.01
N THR A 305 -2.51 -6.61 18.40
CA THR A 305 -1.63 -5.82 17.55
C THR A 305 -1.23 -6.60 16.30
N LEU A 306 -0.73 -5.90 15.28
CA LEU A 306 -0.19 -6.57 14.10
C LEU A 306 0.92 -7.57 14.47
N ASP A 307 1.72 -7.27 15.50
CA ASP A 307 2.79 -8.15 15.93
C ASP A 307 2.26 -9.37 16.69
N ASP A 308 1.19 -9.21 17.48
CA ASP A 308 0.47 -10.34 18.07
C ASP A 308 -0.11 -11.26 16.99
N ILE A 309 -0.66 -10.68 15.92
CA ILE A 309 -1.20 -11.45 14.79
C ILE A 309 -0.08 -12.16 14.01
N LYS A 310 1.09 -11.53 13.85
CA LYS A 310 2.27 -12.20 13.25
C LYS A 310 2.73 -13.38 14.09
N LEU A 311 2.79 -13.22 15.42
CA LEU A 311 3.13 -14.32 16.32
C LEU A 311 2.06 -15.42 16.25
N LEU A 312 0.79 -15.05 16.20
CA LEU A 312 -0.31 -15.99 16.05
C LEU A 312 -0.25 -16.74 14.71
N ALA A 313 0.21 -16.10 13.64
CA ALA A 313 0.33 -16.74 12.33
C ALA A 313 1.35 -17.89 12.30
N THR A 314 2.36 -17.88 13.18
CA THR A 314 3.34 -18.99 13.28
C THR A 314 2.76 -20.24 13.95
N THR A 315 1.73 -20.07 14.79
CA THR A 315 1.13 -21.16 15.60
C THR A 315 -0.26 -21.56 15.11
N ASN A 316 -1.05 -20.62 14.62
CA ASN A 316 -2.44 -20.82 14.19
C ASN A 316 -2.83 -19.83 13.07
N SER A 317 -2.46 -20.17 11.84
CA SER A 317 -2.76 -19.38 10.64
C SER A 317 -4.26 -19.07 10.44
N PRO A 318 -5.20 -20.04 10.58
CA PRO A 318 -6.63 -19.74 10.41
C PRO A 318 -7.14 -18.68 11.39
N LYS A 319 -6.70 -18.73 12.66
CA LYS A 319 -7.08 -17.73 13.66
C LYS A 319 -6.48 -16.37 13.34
N ALA A 320 -5.21 -16.31 12.92
CA ALA A 320 -4.59 -15.06 12.49
C ALA A 320 -5.33 -14.41 11.30
N MET A 321 -5.75 -15.21 10.31
CA MET A 321 -6.58 -14.72 9.20
C MET A 321 -7.93 -14.17 9.68
N GLN A 322 -8.55 -14.82 10.67
CA GLN A 322 -9.80 -14.32 11.27
C GLN A 322 -9.60 -12.97 11.99
N GLU A 323 -8.49 -12.79 12.72
CA GLU A 323 -8.18 -11.51 13.37
C GLU A 323 -7.86 -10.40 12.35
N CYS A 324 -7.20 -10.72 11.23
CA CYS A 324 -7.06 -9.78 10.13
C CYS A 324 -8.41 -9.37 9.55
N ALA A 325 -9.34 -10.31 9.36
CA ALA A 325 -10.66 -10.02 8.79
C ALA A 325 -11.50 -9.06 9.64
N ARG A 326 -11.24 -8.97 10.95
CA ARG A 326 -11.90 -8.04 11.88
C ARG A 326 -11.40 -6.59 11.77
N GLN A 327 -10.31 -6.34 11.06
CA GLN A 327 -9.75 -5.01 10.92
C GLN A 327 -10.65 -4.13 10.05
N GLU A 328 -11.08 -2.99 10.58
CA GLU A 328 -12.00 -2.07 9.88
C GLU A 328 -11.31 -1.26 8.78
N ILE A 329 -10.02 -0.94 8.97
CA ILE A 329 -9.25 -0.12 8.03
C ILE A 329 -8.76 -1.02 6.87
N PRO A 330 -9.23 -0.81 5.62
CA PRO A 330 -8.96 -1.72 4.51
C PRO A 330 -7.48 -1.95 4.23
N ASP A 331 -6.65 -0.89 4.21
CA ASP A 331 -5.22 -1.02 3.95
C ASP A 331 -4.48 -1.78 5.07
N TYR A 332 -4.92 -1.60 6.31
CA TYR A 332 -4.36 -2.30 7.47
C TYR A 332 -4.74 -3.78 7.44
N ARG A 333 -6.01 -4.07 7.12
CA ARG A 333 -6.50 -5.43 6.90
C ARG A 333 -5.72 -6.15 5.79
N ASP A 334 -5.56 -5.50 4.65
CA ASP A 334 -4.83 -6.04 3.50
C ASP A 334 -3.36 -6.30 3.84
N SER A 335 -2.72 -5.37 4.55
CA SER A 335 -1.35 -5.52 5.06
C SER A 335 -1.25 -6.65 6.11
N CYS A 336 -2.28 -6.85 6.92
CA CYS A 336 -2.36 -7.94 7.89
C CYS A 336 -2.36 -9.29 7.16
N PHE A 337 -3.26 -9.48 6.20
CA PHE A 337 -3.31 -10.69 5.37
C PHE A 337 -1.98 -10.96 4.66
N ALA A 338 -1.34 -9.93 4.10
CA ALA A 338 -0.06 -10.08 3.44
C ALA A 338 1.05 -10.59 4.38
N ASN A 339 1.07 -10.11 5.63
CA ASN A 339 2.03 -10.60 6.63
C ASN A 339 1.76 -12.05 7.02
N VAL A 340 0.50 -12.42 7.24
CA VAL A 340 0.12 -13.81 7.54
C VAL A 340 0.53 -14.72 6.38
N ALA A 341 0.25 -14.34 5.13
CA ALA A 341 0.62 -15.09 3.94
C ALA A 341 2.13 -15.33 3.85
N ARG A 342 2.94 -14.30 4.06
CA ARG A 342 4.41 -14.38 4.04
C ARG A 342 4.97 -15.32 5.12
N ILE A 343 4.49 -15.18 6.36
CA ILE A 343 4.95 -16.02 7.50
C ILE A 343 4.59 -17.49 7.27
N THR A 344 3.38 -17.73 6.78
CA THR A 344 2.85 -19.08 6.52
C THR A 344 3.30 -19.66 5.19
N LYS A 345 3.97 -18.84 4.35
CA LYS A 345 4.42 -19.19 3.01
C LYS A 345 3.29 -19.73 2.12
N ASN A 346 2.08 -19.21 2.30
CA ASN A 346 0.87 -19.70 1.62
C ASN A 346 0.21 -18.60 0.79
N GLY A 347 0.27 -18.74 -0.54
CA GLY A 347 -0.26 -17.76 -1.49
C GLY A 347 -1.77 -17.56 -1.38
N ARG A 348 -2.54 -18.56 -0.93
CA ARG A 348 -4.00 -18.45 -0.75
C ARG A 348 -4.38 -17.37 0.26
N ASN A 349 -3.51 -17.10 1.23
CA ASN A 349 -3.74 -16.04 2.22
C ASN A 349 -3.64 -14.62 1.62
N CYS A 350 -3.11 -14.47 0.40
CA CYS A 350 -3.14 -13.20 -0.36
C CYS A 350 -4.47 -12.96 -1.07
N GLU A 351 -5.33 -13.97 -1.24
CA GLU A 351 -6.58 -13.86 -2.01
C GLU A 351 -7.57 -12.83 -1.44
N PRO A 352 -7.77 -12.73 -0.10
CA PRO A 352 -8.71 -11.78 0.51
C PRO A 352 -8.30 -10.31 0.38
N ILE A 353 -7.08 -10.02 -0.06
CA ILE A 353 -6.56 -8.65 -0.22
C ILE A 353 -7.33 -7.95 -1.35
N VAL A 354 -7.88 -6.77 -1.06
CA VAL A 354 -8.70 -6.00 -2.02
C VAL A 354 -7.82 -5.06 -2.85
N ASN A 355 -6.84 -4.43 -2.22
CA ASN A 355 -5.91 -3.52 -2.88
C ASN A 355 -4.96 -4.31 -3.80
N GLY A 356 -5.11 -4.13 -5.12
CA GLY A 356 -4.34 -4.87 -6.12
C GLY A 356 -2.83 -4.68 -5.99
N ARG A 357 -2.36 -3.50 -5.57
CA ARG A 357 -0.93 -3.23 -5.35
C ARG A 357 -0.38 -4.05 -4.19
N ILE A 358 -1.10 -4.08 -3.07
CA ILE A 358 -0.71 -4.87 -1.88
C ILE A 358 -0.79 -6.37 -2.20
N LYS A 359 -1.78 -6.79 -2.99
CA LYS A 359 -1.96 -8.18 -3.41
C LYS A 359 -0.80 -8.69 -4.26
N ASP A 360 -0.37 -7.91 -5.25
CA ASP A 360 0.78 -8.23 -6.10
C ASP A 360 2.06 -8.37 -5.26
N VAL A 361 2.29 -7.43 -4.32
CA VAL A 361 3.43 -7.48 -3.40
C VAL A 361 3.33 -8.72 -2.50
N CYS A 362 2.14 -9.05 -1.99
CA CYS A 362 1.91 -10.25 -1.17
C CYS A 362 2.34 -11.53 -1.90
N PHE A 363 1.85 -11.75 -3.12
CA PHE A 363 2.21 -12.94 -3.90
C PHE A 363 3.71 -13.00 -4.19
N SER A 364 4.35 -11.88 -4.53
CA SER A 364 5.79 -11.85 -4.79
C SER A 364 6.62 -12.19 -3.54
N GLU A 365 6.26 -11.64 -2.38
CA GLU A 365 6.97 -11.93 -1.13
C GLU A 365 6.71 -13.35 -0.64
N VAL A 366 5.51 -13.90 -0.86
CA VAL A 366 5.22 -15.31 -0.60
C VAL A 366 6.06 -16.21 -1.48
N ALA A 367 6.14 -15.94 -2.80
CA ALA A 367 6.94 -16.71 -3.74
C ALA A 367 8.40 -16.83 -3.27
N LYS A 368 9.01 -15.70 -2.89
CA LYS A 368 10.38 -15.67 -2.35
C LYS A 368 10.51 -16.45 -1.05
N ALA A 369 9.59 -16.25 -0.10
CA ALA A 369 9.63 -16.91 1.20
C ALA A 369 9.42 -18.44 1.10
N SER A 370 8.57 -18.89 0.18
CA SER A 370 8.33 -20.31 -0.11
C SER A 370 9.34 -20.92 -1.07
N GLN A 371 10.15 -20.10 -1.76
CA GLN A 371 10.98 -20.51 -2.89
C GLN A 371 10.18 -21.22 -3.98
N ASP A 372 8.93 -20.79 -4.20
CA ASP A 372 8.03 -21.36 -5.21
C ASP A 372 7.70 -20.30 -6.27
N SER A 373 8.33 -20.42 -7.43
CA SER A 373 8.15 -19.48 -8.55
C SER A 373 6.75 -19.55 -9.15
N SER A 374 5.99 -20.63 -8.94
CA SER A 374 4.63 -20.75 -9.46
C SER A 374 3.68 -19.70 -8.87
N VAL A 375 3.96 -19.23 -7.65
CA VAL A 375 3.19 -18.18 -6.97
C VAL A 375 3.28 -16.85 -7.71
N CYS A 376 4.39 -16.55 -8.40
CA CYS A 376 4.52 -15.34 -9.21
C CYS A 376 3.44 -15.25 -10.30
N GLY A 377 2.89 -16.38 -10.77
CA GLY A 377 1.82 -16.39 -11.78
C GLY A 377 0.51 -15.73 -11.31
N SER A 378 0.34 -15.55 -9.99
CA SER A 378 -0.83 -14.88 -9.39
C SER A 378 -0.67 -13.35 -9.29
N VAL A 379 0.50 -12.80 -9.65
CA VAL A 379 0.73 -11.35 -9.70
C VAL A 379 0.01 -10.76 -10.91
N GLY A 380 -0.87 -9.78 -10.67
CA GLY A 380 -1.77 -9.23 -11.68
C GLY A 380 -1.08 -8.29 -12.66
N GLN A 381 -0.18 -7.42 -12.17
CA GLN A 381 0.59 -6.52 -13.03
C GLN A 381 1.76 -7.25 -13.70
N GLU A 382 1.80 -7.24 -15.03
CA GLU A 382 2.82 -7.94 -15.84
C GLU A 382 4.25 -7.55 -15.47
N GLU A 383 4.54 -6.26 -15.32
CA GLU A 383 5.87 -5.78 -14.94
C GLU A 383 6.32 -6.32 -13.57
N LYS A 384 5.40 -6.38 -12.60
CA LYS A 384 5.69 -6.93 -11.26
C LYS A 384 5.80 -8.44 -11.27
N ARG A 385 5.02 -9.12 -12.11
CA ARG A 385 5.10 -10.56 -12.31
C ARG A 385 6.45 -10.96 -12.88
N ASP A 386 6.89 -10.27 -13.91
CA ASP A 386 8.20 -10.48 -14.54
C ASP A 386 9.34 -10.15 -13.55
N SER A 387 9.19 -9.09 -12.76
CA SER A 387 10.10 -8.77 -11.65
C SER A 387 10.09 -9.85 -10.56
N CYS A 388 8.97 -10.51 -10.29
CA CYS A 388 8.92 -11.66 -9.38
C CYS A 388 9.73 -12.82 -9.95
N TYR A 389 9.48 -13.23 -11.20
CA TYR A 389 10.21 -14.33 -11.84
C TYR A 389 11.71 -14.08 -11.97
N ILE A 390 12.15 -12.86 -12.29
CA ILE A 390 13.59 -12.59 -12.44
C ILE A 390 14.36 -12.78 -11.13
N THR A 391 13.73 -12.57 -9.95
CA THR A 391 14.40 -12.84 -8.67
C THR A 391 14.75 -14.33 -8.50
N PHE A 392 13.99 -15.25 -9.10
CA PHE A 392 14.31 -16.67 -9.11
C PHE A 392 15.55 -17.01 -9.94
N ALA A 393 15.68 -16.39 -11.11
CA ALA A 393 16.86 -16.57 -11.95
C ALA A 393 18.14 -15.99 -11.30
N LEU A 394 18.01 -14.85 -10.59
CA LEU A 394 19.14 -14.17 -9.95
C LEU A 394 19.57 -14.83 -8.63
N ASP A 395 18.64 -14.98 -7.69
CA ASP A 395 18.95 -15.33 -6.31
C ASP A 395 19.03 -16.86 -6.13
N TYR A 396 18.25 -17.61 -6.91
CA TYR A 396 18.11 -19.07 -6.79
C TYR A 396 18.67 -19.84 -7.98
N ARG A 397 19.18 -19.14 -9.00
CA ARG A 397 19.69 -19.73 -10.26
C ARG A 397 18.65 -20.61 -10.97
N ASP A 398 17.36 -20.40 -10.71
CA ASP A 398 16.27 -21.11 -11.38
C ASP A 398 15.93 -20.40 -12.69
N TYR A 399 16.62 -20.81 -13.76
CA TYR A 399 16.38 -20.27 -15.10
C TYR A 399 15.18 -20.90 -15.82
N SER A 400 14.48 -21.85 -15.20
CA SER A 400 13.25 -22.42 -15.80
C SER A 400 12.15 -21.38 -15.94
N VAL A 401 12.17 -20.36 -15.08
CA VAL A 401 11.22 -19.23 -15.07
C VAL A 401 11.37 -18.27 -16.26
N CYS A 402 12.50 -18.28 -16.98
CA CYS A 402 12.72 -17.35 -18.10
C CYS A 402 11.67 -17.48 -19.21
N GLY A 403 11.03 -18.65 -19.34
CA GLY A 403 9.93 -18.86 -20.29
C GLY A 403 8.68 -18.03 -19.97
N SER A 404 8.44 -17.78 -18.68
CA SER A 404 7.26 -17.09 -18.14
C SER A 404 7.38 -15.57 -18.13
N ILE A 405 8.59 -15.04 -18.36
CA ILE A 405 8.87 -13.60 -18.45
C ILE A 405 8.51 -13.10 -19.85
N ALA A 406 7.97 -11.89 -19.95
CA ALA A 406 7.64 -11.21 -21.20
C ALA A 406 8.67 -10.11 -21.57
N GLY A 407 8.49 -9.51 -22.74
CA GLY A 407 9.27 -8.35 -23.18
C GLY A 407 10.79 -8.53 -23.23
N SER A 408 11.52 -7.45 -22.91
CA SER A 408 12.99 -7.40 -22.93
C SER A 408 13.64 -8.17 -21.77
N LEU A 409 12.99 -8.22 -20.60
CA LEU A 409 13.48 -8.94 -19.43
C LEU A 409 13.67 -10.44 -19.71
N LYS A 410 12.85 -11.01 -20.60
CA LYS A 410 12.99 -12.40 -21.06
C LYS A 410 14.38 -12.68 -21.64
N GLN A 411 14.86 -11.79 -22.51
CA GLN A 411 16.15 -11.94 -23.16
C GLN A 411 17.29 -11.81 -22.14
N SER A 412 17.17 -10.87 -21.21
CA SER A 412 18.12 -10.71 -20.10
C SER A 412 18.19 -11.97 -19.24
N CYS A 413 17.06 -12.61 -18.93
CA CYS A 413 17.02 -13.86 -18.18
C CYS A 413 17.75 -15.01 -18.90
N PHE A 414 17.51 -15.19 -20.21
CA PHE A 414 18.22 -16.21 -21.00
C PHE A 414 19.72 -15.90 -21.17
N ALA A 415 20.10 -14.62 -21.26
CA ALA A 415 21.51 -14.25 -21.27
C ALA A 415 22.21 -14.61 -19.95
N LEU A 416 21.55 -14.38 -18.80
CA LEU A 416 22.05 -14.80 -17.49
C LEU A 416 22.19 -16.32 -17.39
N LYS A 417 21.22 -17.08 -17.93
CA LYS A 417 21.31 -18.54 -18.03
C LYS A 417 22.56 -18.99 -18.79
N ALA A 418 22.76 -18.46 -19.99
CA ALA A 418 23.90 -18.81 -20.84
C ALA A 418 25.25 -18.46 -20.18
N LEU A 419 25.33 -17.33 -19.48
CA LEU A 419 26.52 -16.93 -18.73
C LEU A 419 26.82 -17.88 -17.58
N ALA A 420 25.80 -18.34 -16.86
CA ALA A 420 25.98 -19.30 -15.77
C ALA A 420 26.42 -20.68 -16.27
N GLU A 421 25.86 -21.15 -17.39
CA GLU A 421 26.25 -22.41 -18.03
C GLU A 421 27.72 -22.38 -18.49
N ALA A 422 28.12 -21.30 -19.18
CA ALA A 422 29.52 -21.12 -19.60
C ALA A 422 30.50 -21.06 -18.42
N GLY A 423 30.11 -20.43 -17.31
CA GLY A 423 30.92 -20.40 -16.09
C GLY A 423 31.12 -21.78 -15.47
N ALA A 424 30.09 -22.63 -15.48
CA ALA A 424 30.17 -23.99 -14.95
C ALA A 424 31.08 -24.89 -15.81
N GLU A 425 30.99 -24.79 -17.15
CA GLU A 425 31.88 -25.53 -18.07
C GLU A 425 33.35 -25.14 -17.91
N ALA A 426 33.62 -23.85 -17.70
CA ALA A 426 34.98 -23.36 -17.47
C ALA A 426 35.56 -23.90 -16.16
N GLN A 427 34.77 -23.97 -15.08
CA GLN A 427 35.20 -24.53 -13.79
C GLN A 427 35.46 -26.04 -13.89
N ALA A 428 34.57 -26.79 -14.52
CA ALA A 428 34.75 -28.24 -14.71
C ALA A 428 36.01 -28.58 -15.53
N SER A 429 36.34 -27.74 -16.53
CA SER A 429 37.55 -27.92 -17.34
C SER A 429 38.84 -27.68 -16.53
N GLN A 430 38.81 -26.76 -15.56
CA GLN A 430 39.96 -26.50 -14.68
C GLN A 430 40.20 -27.66 -13.72
N GLU A 431 39.13 -28.19 -13.10
CA GLU A 431 39.22 -29.34 -12.20
C GLU A 431 39.69 -30.62 -12.90
N ALA A 432 39.32 -30.83 -14.17
CA ALA A 432 39.78 -31.98 -14.94
C ALA A 432 41.27 -31.92 -15.35
N SER A 433 41.89 -30.75 -15.24
CA SER A 433 43.29 -30.51 -15.66
C SER A 433 44.31 -30.49 -14.50
N GLY A 434 43.82 -30.49 -13.26
CA GLY A 434 44.64 -30.57 -12.03
C GLY A 434 44.61 -31.96 -11.42
#